data_AF-A0A379WGR9-F1
#
_entry.id   AF-A0A379WGR9-F1
#
_cell.length_a   1.000
_cell.length_b   1.000
_cell.length_c   1.000
_cell.angle_alpha   90.00
_cell.angle_beta   90.00
_cell.angle_gamma   90.00
#
_symmetry.space_group_name_H-M   'P 1'
#
loop_
_entity.id
_entity.type
_entity.pdbx_description
1 polymer ?
#
loop_
_entity_poly.entity_id
_entity_poly.type
_entity_poly.pdbx_seq_one_letter_code
_entity_poly.pdbx_strand_id
1 'polypeptide(L)' 'MVITLKNRNFLKLLDYTPAEIQHLIDLAIELKAAKKAGCEKQTLIGKNIALIFEKTSTRTRCAFEVAAFDQARR' A
#
# COMPACT_ATOMS: atom_id res chain seq x y z
N MET A 1 -19.86 9.47 -1.02
CA MET A 1 -19.51 8.80 0.26
C MET A 1 -18.05 9.06 0.56
N VAL A 2 -17.70 9.42 1.79
CA VAL A 2 -16.30 9.57 2.20
C VAL A 2 -15.80 8.18 2.63
N ILE A 3 -14.91 7.58 1.84
CA ILE A 3 -14.27 6.30 2.18
C ILE A 3 -13.04 6.61 3.03
N THR A 4 -12.99 6.11 4.27
CA THR A 4 -11.83 6.26 5.16
C THR A 4 -11.37 4.90 5.65
N LEU A 5 -10.11 4.57 5.34
CA LEU A 5 -9.46 3.31 5.72
C LEU A 5 -8.39 3.49 6.80
N LYS A 6 -8.36 4.66 7.45
CA LYS A 6 -7.36 4.96 8.49
C LYS A 6 -7.50 3.98 9.65
N ASN A 7 -6.39 3.39 10.08
CA ASN A 7 -6.31 2.39 11.15
C ASN A 7 -7.13 1.10 10.89
N ARG A 8 -7.48 0.79 9.64
CA ARG A 8 -8.13 -0.48 9.28
C ARG A 8 -7.07 -1.56 9.03
N ASN A 9 -7.34 -2.77 9.52
CA ASN A 9 -6.51 -3.95 9.25
C ASN A 9 -6.96 -4.62 7.95
N PHE A 10 -6.03 -5.06 7.11
CA PHE A 10 -6.32 -5.79 5.88
C PHE A 10 -5.97 -7.27 6.07
N LEU A 11 -6.92 -8.05 6.61
CA LEU A 11 -6.73 -9.50 6.88
C LEU A 11 -7.38 -10.36 5.80
N LYS A 12 -8.62 -10.03 5.41
CA LYS A 12 -9.39 -10.76 4.39
C LYS A 12 -10.18 -9.78 3.54
N LEU A 13 -10.42 -10.14 2.27
CA LEU A 13 -11.22 -9.32 1.35
C LEU A 13 -12.68 -9.16 1.80
N LEU A 14 -13.22 -10.14 2.52
CA LEU A 14 -14.60 -10.13 3.03
C LEU A 14 -14.83 -9.05 4.11
N ASP A 15 -13.77 -8.50 4.70
CA ASP A 15 -13.85 -7.43 5.70
C ASP A 15 -14.07 -6.04 5.06
N TYR A 16 -14.15 -5.99 3.73
CA TYR A 16 -14.25 -4.77 2.93
C TYR A 16 -15.45 -4.81 2.01
N THR A 17 -16.09 -3.66 1.86
CA THR A 17 -17.15 -3.45 0.88
C THR A 17 -16.56 -3.36 -0.53
N PRO A 18 -17.34 -3.67 -1.59
CA PRO A 18 -16.88 -3.50 -2.97
C PRO A 18 -16.38 -2.07 -3.28
N ALA A 19 -17.00 -1.05 -2.68
CA ALA A 19 -16.58 0.35 -2.85
C ALA A 19 -15.22 0.65 -2.20
N GLU A 20 -14.94 0.10 -1.02
CA GLU A 20 -13.63 0.24 -0.37
C GLU A 20 -12.53 -0.47 -1.18
N ILE A 21 -12.82 -1.65 -1.73
CA ILE A 21 -11.88 -2.36 -2.60
C ILE A 21 -11.65 -1.58 -3.90
N GLN A 22 -12.70 -1.04 -4.52
CA GLN A 22 -12.56 -0.22 -5.72
C GLN A 22 -11.67 0.99 -5.45
N HIS A 23 -11.85 1.66 -4.31
CA HIS A 23 -11.00 2.77 -3.90
C HIS A 23 -9.52 2.39 -3.77
N LEU A 24 -9.21 1.20 -3.21
CA LEU A 24 -7.84 0.70 -3.14
C LEU A 24 -7.25 0.40 -4.53
N ILE A 25 -8.06 -0.10 -5.46
CA ILE A 25 -7.64 -0.37 -6.84
C ILE A 25 -7.34 0.94 -7.57
N ASP A 26 -8.22 1.94 -7.45
CA ASP A 26 -8.05 3.25 -8.06
C ASP A 26 -6.77 3.93 -7.55
N LEU A 27 -6.54 3.89 -6.22
CA LEU A 27 -5.31 4.38 -5.60
C LEU A 27 -4.06 3.66 -6.14
N ALA A 28 -4.11 2.34 -6.30
CA ALA A 28 -2.99 1.58 -6.83
C ALA A 28 -2.66 1.97 -8.29
N ILE A 29 -3.68 2.27 -9.10
CA ILE A 29 -3.53 2.75 -10.48
C ILE A 29 -2.87 4.14 -10.48
N GLU A 30 -3.34 5.05 -9.64
CA GLU A 30 -2.79 6.40 -9.51
C GLU A 30 -1.31 6.37 -9.09
N LEU A 31 -0.97 5.62 -8.05
CA LEU A 31 0.42 5.49 -7.58
C LEU A 31 1.32 4.90 -8.66
N LYS A 32 0.85 3.88 -9.39
CA LYS A 32 1.59 3.29 -10.51
C LYS A 32 1.82 4.30 -11.63
N ALA A 33 0.81 5.10 -11.97
CA ALA A 33 0.92 6.15 -12.98
C ALA A 33 1.90 7.25 -12.55
N ALA A 34 1.82 7.70 -11.30
CA ALA A 34 2.70 8.72 -10.73
C ALA A 34 4.17 8.27 -10.72
N LYS A 35 4.43 7.02 -10.29
CA LYS A 35 5.77 6.42 -10.33
C LYS A 35 6.31 6.33 -11.77
N LYS A 36 5.48 5.90 -12.72
CA LYS A 36 5.87 5.83 -14.14
C LYS A 36 6.17 7.20 -14.75
N ALA A 37 5.46 8.23 -14.33
CA ALA A 37 5.67 9.61 -14.78
C ALA A 37 6.82 10.32 -14.03
N GLY A 38 7.42 9.69 -13.02
CA GLY A 38 8.48 10.29 -12.20
C GLY A 38 7.96 11.39 -11.26
N CYS A 39 6.65 11.53 -11.09
CA CYS A 39 6.00 12.53 -10.24
C CYS A 39 5.45 11.92 -8.93
N GLU A 40 6.04 10.81 -8.49
CA GLU A 40 5.66 10.15 -7.25
C GLU A 40 5.81 11.08 -6.05
N LYS A 41 4.74 11.14 -5.23
CA LYS A 41 4.72 11.92 -4.00
C LYS A 41 4.80 10.98 -2.81
N GLN A 42 5.76 11.22 -1.94
CA GLN A 42 5.93 10.48 -0.71
C GLN A 42 4.92 10.96 0.33
N THR A 43 4.07 10.05 0.81
CA THR A 43 2.99 10.37 1.77
C THR A 43 3.24 9.82 3.17
N LEU A 44 4.20 8.90 3.33
CA LEU A 44 4.45 8.15 4.55
C LEU A 44 5.80 8.50 5.20
N ILE A 45 6.34 9.69 4.93
CA ILE A 45 7.65 10.12 5.44
C ILE A 45 7.68 10.00 6.97
N GLY A 46 8.70 9.31 7.50
CA GLY A 46 8.89 9.10 8.93
C GLY A 46 8.01 8.00 9.54
N LYS A 47 7.31 7.20 8.73
CA LYS A 47 6.59 6.00 9.17
C LYS A 47 7.44 4.76 8.94
N ASN A 48 7.41 3.84 9.91
CA ASN A 48 8.12 2.57 9.84
C ASN A 48 7.12 1.42 9.71
N ILE A 49 7.50 0.37 8.96
CA ILE A 49 6.76 -0.88 8.87
C ILE A 49 7.63 -2.04 9.38
N ALA A 50 7.01 -2.99 10.08
CA ALA A 50 7.65 -4.25 10.47
C ALA A 50 7.13 -5.38 9.57
N LEU A 51 8.04 -6.12 8.94
CA LEU A 51 7.69 -7.26 8.09
C LEU A 51 8.04 -8.57 8.83
N ILE A 52 7.02 -9.32 9.23
CA ILE A 52 7.18 -10.59 9.95
C ILE A 52 6.80 -11.73 9.00
N PHE A 53 7.77 -12.60 8.71
CA PHE A 53 7.59 -13.75 7.82
C PHE A 53 7.94 -15.04 8.55
N GLU A 54 6.95 -15.92 8.72
CA GLU A 54 7.17 -17.27 9.27
C GLU A 54 7.69 -18.24 8.19
N LYS A 55 7.30 -18.00 6.92
CA LYS A 55 7.78 -18.75 5.75
C LYS A 55 8.44 -17.80 4.77
N THR A 56 9.46 -18.30 4.07
CA THR A 56 10.18 -17.51 3.06
C THR A 56 9.27 -17.18 1.87
N SER A 57 9.09 -15.88 1.61
CA SER A 57 8.38 -15.37 0.42
C SER A 57 9.08 -14.14 -0.14
N THR A 58 9.88 -14.34 -1.19
CA THR A 58 10.66 -13.27 -1.83
C THR A 58 9.76 -12.23 -2.49
N ARG A 59 8.70 -12.66 -3.19
CA ARG A 59 7.81 -11.74 -3.90
C ARG A 59 7.03 -10.84 -2.94
N THR A 60 6.54 -11.39 -1.83
CA THR A 60 5.81 -10.61 -0.83
C THR A 60 6.74 -9.61 -0.17
N ARG A 61 7.92 -10.06 0.29
CA ARG A 61 8.91 -9.20 0.92
C ARG A 61 9.31 -8.02 0.01
N CYS A 62 9.73 -8.31 -1.22
CA CYS A 62 10.15 -7.26 -2.15
C CYS A 62 9.01 -6.27 -2.47
N ALA A 63 7.76 -6.73 -2.60
CA ALA A 63 6.63 -5.84 -2.86
C ALA A 63 6.43 -4.82 -1.72
N PHE A 64 6.50 -5.26 -0.46
CA PHE A 64 6.37 -4.38 0.70
C PHE A 64 7.58 -3.47 0.90
N GLU A 65 8.80 -3.99 0.73
CA GLU A 65 10.03 -3.20 0.84
C GLU A 65 10.08 -2.08 -0.21
N VAL A 66 9.75 -2.39 -1.47
CA VAL A 66 9.71 -1.38 -2.55
C VAL A 66 8.64 -0.33 -2.27
N ALA A 67 7.43 -0.74 -1.85
CA ALA A 67 6.37 0.21 -1.52
C ALA A 67 6.75 1.15 -0.35
N ALA A 68 7.42 0.61 0.68
CA ALA A 68 7.91 1.41 1.79
C ALA A 68 9.02 2.39 1.35
N PHE A 69 9.94 1.91 0.51
CA PHE A 69 11.01 2.74 -0.05
C PHE A 69 10.45 3.92 -0.86
N ASP A 70 9.47 3.62 -1.73
CA ASP A 70 8.81 4.61 -2.58
C ASP A 70 8.09 5.68 -1.75
N GLN A 71 7.34 5.29 -0.70
CA GLN A 71 6.41 6.18 0.00
C GLN A 71 6.89 6.76 1.33
N ALA A 72 7.80 6.10 2.06
CA ALA A 72 8.21 6.51 3.41
C ALA A 72 9.65 7.05 3.49
N ARG A 73 10.49 6.70 2.52
CA ARG A 73 11.94 7.00 2.43
C ARG A 73 12.73 6.56 3.69
N ARG A 74 13.58 5.55 3.45
CA ARG A 74 14.35 4.68 4.36
C ARG A 74 13.57 3.50 4.95
#